data_AF-A0A937AZV6-F1
#
_entry.id   AF-A0A937AZV6-F1
#
_cell.length_a   1.000
_cell.length_b   1.000
_cell.length_c   1.000
_cell.angle_alpha   90.00
_cell.angle_beta   90.00
_cell.angle_gamma   90.00
#
_symmetry.space_group_name_H-M   'P 1'
#
loop_
_entity.id
_entity.type
_entity.pdbx_description
1 polymer ?
#
loop_
_entity_poly.entity_id
_entity_poly.type
_entity_poly.pdbx_seq_one_letter_code
_entity_poly.pdbx_strand_id
1 'polypeptide(L)'
;MKQSVIRKYIFVLCIFLVQQCIAQDLYHQEIDQWKKERLMELKSEQGWLNLAGLFWIKEGKQYFGGTSSDDIQFPIPSLPARVGYFERKGNIVKQVLEKDIAIYAHGVMQKEVMVFHPDSVQPIQISFAHYRWTFLQRDELIGIRFRDLKHPAVDALQTIPCFPIDTLFRIQAKLIPSLLPKKIPIANVLGQITQQLSPGKLVFNLQGETYSLDALQEGNKLFIVFGDQTCGRSTYASGRYL
;
A
#
# COMPACT_ATOMS: atom_id res chain seq x y z
N MET A 1 -15.55 35.35 50.38
CA MET A 1 -14.39 35.16 49.49
C MET A 1 -14.17 33.71 49.02
N LYS A 2 -14.34 32.67 49.86
CA LYS A 2 -14.11 31.25 49.48
C LYS A 2 -15.04 30.68 48.39
N GLN A 3 -16.32 31.06 48.34
CA GLN A 3 -17.28 30.54 47.35
C GLN A 3 -17.00 30.98 45.90
N SER A 4 -16.48 32.20 45.69
CA SER A 4 -16.16 32.74 44.35
C SER A 4 -14.98 32.00 43.71
N VAL A 5 -13.99 31.61 44.52
CA VAL A 5 -12.80 30.88 44.09
C VAL A 5 -13.17 29.44 43.68
N ILE A 6 -13.99 28.74 44.47
CA ILE A 6 -14.49 27.39 44.14
C ILE A 6 -15.31 27.39 42.85
N ARG A 7 -16.15 28.40 42.62
CA ARG A 7 -16.98 28.52 41.40
C ARG A 7 -16.14 28.75 40.14
N LYS A 8 -15.02 29.49 40.25
CA LYS A 8 -14.04 29.65 39.16
C LYS A 8 -13.31 28.34 38.84
N TYR A 9 -12.89 27.56 39.84
CA TYR A 9 -12.24 26.27 39.60
C TYR A 9 -13.18 25.23 38.98
N ILE A 10 -14.45 25.17 39.42
CA ILE A 10 -15.46 24.32 38.79
C ILE A 10 -15.71 24.74 37.34
N PHE A 11 -15.78 26.05 37.05
CA PHE A 11 -15.99 26.54 35.69
C PHE A 11 -14.79 26.24 34.76
N VAL A 12 -13.55 26.42 35.24
CA VAL A 12 -12.33 26.07 34.48
C VAL A 12 -12.21 24.57 34.26
N LEU A 13 -12.54 23.75 35.27
CA LEU A 13 -12.58 22.29 35.14
C LEU A 13 -13.64 21.83 34.12
N CYS A 14 -14.82 22.45 34.12
CA CYS A 14 -15.86 22.18 33.12
C CYS A 14 -15.43 22.57 31.69
N ILE A 15 -14.75 23.71 31.50
CA ILE A 15 -14.22 24.10 30.19
C ILE A 15 -13.18 23.09 29.70
N PHE A 16 -12.27 22.63 30.57
CA PHE A 16 -11.28 21.61 30.23
C PHE A 16 -11.92 20.27 29.84
N LEU A 17 -12.94 19.83 30.58
CA LEU A 17 -13.68 18.60 30.28
C LEU A 17 -14.43 18.69 28.93
N VAL A 18 -15.06 19.83 28.64
CA VAL A 18 -15.73 20.07 27.35
C VAL A 18 -14.72 20.08 26.19
N GLN A 19 -13.56 20.71 26.36
CA GLN A 19 -12.49 20.71 25.34
C GLN A 19 -11.93 19.31 25.08
N GLN A 20 -11.72 18.50 26.12
CA GLN A 20 -11.28 17.11 25.97
C GLN A 20 -12.33 16.27 25.23
N CYS A 21 -13.61 16.43 25.57
CA CYS A 21 -14.70 15.72 24.91
C CYS A 21 -14.78 16.07 23.41
N ILE A 22 -14.69 17.36 23.06
CA ILE A 22 -14.68 17.82 21.66
C ILE A 22 -13.45 17.29 20.91
N ALA A 23 -12.25 17.34 21.52
CA ALA A 23 -11.03 16.85 20.88
C ALA A 23 -11.06 15.32 20.64
N GLN A 24 -11.70 14.58 21.55
CA GLN A 24 -11.91 13.14 21.39
C GLN A 24 -12.93 12.85 20.29
N ASP A 25 -14.06 13.56 20.25
CA ASP A 25 -15.05 13.40 19.19
C ASP A 25 -14.47 13.72 17.80
N LEU A 26 -13.70 14.81 17.68
CA LEU A 26 -12.99 15.16 16.44
C LEU A 26 -11.99 14.07 16.00
N TYR A 27 -11.27 13.45 16.94
CA TYR A 27 -10.36 12.36 16.62
C TYR A 27 -11.10 11.09 16.16
N HIS A 28 -12.22 10.77 16.80
CA HIS A 28 -13.06 9.65 16.35
C HIS A 28 -13.58 9.88 14.92
N GLN A 29 -14.05 11.09 14.62
CA GLN A 29 -14.49 11.47 13.27
C GLN A 29 -13.35 11.39 12.25
N GLU A 30 -12.14 11.85 12.61
CA GLU A 30 -10.93 11.75 11.76
C GLU A 30 -10.62 10.29 11.42
N ILE A 31 -10.62 9.40 12.42
CA ILE A 31 -10.34 7.97 12.22
C ILE A 31 -11.44 7.29 11.42
N ASP A 32 -12.71 7.61 11.66
CA ASP A 32 -13.81 7.02 10.91
C ASP A 32 -13.83 7.50 9.45
N GLN A 33 -13.44 8.74 9.19
CA GLN A 33 -13.23 9.24 7.84
C GLN A 33 -12.09 8.52 7.15
N TRP A 34 -10.94 8.36 7.83
CA TRP A 34 -9.81 7.58 7.31
C TRP A 34 -10.22 6.14 6.98
N LYS A 35 -11.02 5.48 7.82
CA LYS A 35 -11.50 4.11 7.55
C LYS A 35 -12.34 4.05 6.27
N LYS A 36 -13.23 5.02 6.05
CA LYS A 36 -14.05 5.09 4.83
C LYS A 36 -13.16 5.27 3.60
N GLU A 37 -12.24 6.21 3.64
CA GLU A 37 -11.28 6.47 2.55
C GLU A 37 -10.43 5.25 2.25
N ARG A 38 -9.89 4.61 3.29
CA ARG A 38 -9.09 3.40 3.16
C ARG A 38 -9.90 2.24 2.57
N LEU A 39 -11.15 2.08 2.97
CA LEU A 39 -12.03 1.05 2.42
C LEU A 39 -12.31 1.28 0.93
N MET A 40 -12.61 2.54 0.55
CA MET A 40 -12.79 2.92 -0.85
C MET A 40 -11.52 2.68 -1.68
N GLU A 41 -10.35 3.06 -1.17
CA GLU A 41 -9.06 2.84 -1.82
C GLU A 41 -8.80 1.34 -2.04
N LEU A 42 -8.98 0.51 -0.99
CA LEU A 42 -8.76 -0.93 -1.04
C LEU A 42 -9.68 -1.66 -2.02
N LYS A 43 -10.90 -1.16 -2.22
CA LYS A 43 -11.90 -1.70 -3.16
C LYS A 43 -11.84 -1.10 -4.57
N SER A 44 -11.06 -0.03 -4.78
CA SER A 44 -10.92 0.61 -6.09
C SER A 44 -10.30 -0.34 -7.12
N GLU A 45 -10.34 0.01 -8.41
CA GLU A 45 -9.69 -0.79 -9.46
C GLU A 45 -8.18 -1.00 -9.23
N GLN A 46 -7.52 -0.09 -8.52
CA GLN A 46 -6.11 -0.20 -8.16
C GLN A 46 -5.86 -0.64 -6.71
N GLY A 47 -6.93 -0.93 -5.97
CA GLY A 47 -6.89 -1.37 -4.59
C GLY A 47 -6.22 -2.72 -4.41
N TRP A 48 -5.72 -3.01 -3.21
CA TRP A 48 -4.99 -4.25 -2.96
C TRP A 48 -5.86 -5.51 -2.91
N LEU A 49 -7.17 -5.37 -2.68
CA LEU A 49 -8.09 -6.51 -2.54
C LEU A 49 -8.34 -7.28 -3.84
N ASN A 50 -8.09 -6.63 -4.97
CA ASN A 50 -8.26 -7.21 -6.29
C ASN A 50 -6.95 -7.76 -6.89
N LEU A 51 -5.84 -7.73 -6.14
CA LEU A 51 -4.58 -8.30 -6.60
C LEU A 51 -4.68 -9.82 -6.67
N ALA A 52 -4.48 -10.38 -7.87
CA ALA A 52 -4.71 -11.80 -8.17
C ALA A 52 -3.49 -12.51 -8.75
N GLY A 53 -2.36 -11.82 -8.95
CA GLY A 53 -1.13 -12.48 -9.37
C GLY A 53 0.07 -11.55 -9.59
N LEU A 54 1.25 -12.15 -9.56
CA LEU A 54 2.52 -11.54 -9.96
C LEU A 54 3.27 -12.53 -10.85
N PHE A 55 3.54 -12.14 -12.10
CA PHE A 55 4.20 -13.00 -13.09
C PHE A 55 5.49 -12.34 -13.56
N TRP A 56 6.61 -13.05 -13.53
CA TRP A 56 7.90 -12.51 -13.97
C TRP A 56 8.13 -12.76 -15.46
N ILE A 57 8.60 -11.73 -16.16
CA ILE A 57 8.94 -11.77 -17.58
C ILE A 57 10.46 -11.94 -17.71
N LYS A 58 10.85 -13.10 -18.22
CA LYS A 58 12.23 -13.47 -18.57
C LYS A 58 12.61 -12.84 -19.90
N GLU A 59 13.91 -12.76 -20.15
CA GLU A 59 14.43 -12.32 -21.45
C GLU A 59 13.91 -13.23 -22.58
N GLY A 60 13.58 -12.63 -23.73
CA GLY A 60 13.05 -13.35 -24.89
C GLY A 60 11.53 -13.44 -24.92
N LYS A 61 11.01 -14.44 -25.64
CA LYS A 61 9.58 -14.62 -25.91
C LYS A 61 8.95 -15.59 -24.91
N GLN A 62 7.83 -15.19 -24.31
CA GLN A 62 6.99 -16.02 -23.43
C GLN A 62 5.52 -15.93 -23.83
N TYR A 63 4.90 -17.07 -24.11
CA TYR A 63 3.48 -17.15 -24.44
C TYR A 63 2.60 -17.00 -23.21
N PHE A 64 1.46 -16.33 -23.36
CA PHE A 64 0.47 -16.20 -22.29
C PHE A 64 -0.92 -16.65 -22.74
N GLY A 65 -1.67 -17.16 -21.77
CA GLY A 65 -3.02 -17.71 -21.95
C GLY A 65 -3.60 -18.19 -20.62
N GLY A 66 -4.72 -18.91 -20.67
CA GLY A 66 -5.40 -19.41 -19.46
C GLY A 66 -5.01 -20.84 -19.06
N THR A 67 -4.10 -21.49 -19.78
CA THR A 67 -3.84 -22.93 -19.65
C THR A 67 -2.44 -23.22 -19.12
N SER A 68 -2.24 -24.44 -18.62
CA SER A 68 -0.93 -24.88 -18.12
C SER A 68 0.13 -25.07 -19.21
N SER A 69 -0.24 -24.98 -20.50
CA SER A 69 0.71 -25.00 -21.61
C SER A 69 1.35 -23.63 -21.91
N ASP A 70 0.88 -22.57 -21.25
CA ASP A 70 1.38 -21.22 -21.43
C ASP A 70 2.56 -20.92 -20.48
N ASP A 71 3.59 -20.21 -20.95
CA ASP A 71 4.71 -19.79 -20.10
C ASP A 71 4.23 -18.88 -18.96
N ILE A 72 3.24 -18.03 -19.25
CA ILE A 72 2.54 -17.18 -18.30
C ILE A 72 1.06 -17.56 -18.33
N GLN A 73 0.66 -18.39 -17.37
CA GLN A 73 -0.74 -18.77 -17.18
C GLN A 73 -1.46 -17.70 -16.35
N PHE A 74 -2.37 -16.95 -16.97
CA PHE A 74 -3.28 -16.08 -16.22
C PHE A 74 -4.43 -16.91 -15.63
N PRO A 75 -4.85 -16.63 -14.37
CA PRO A 75 -5.93 -17.33 -13.70
C PRO A 75 -7.29 -16.84 -14.20
N ILE A 76 -7.51 -16.90 -15.52
CA ILE A 76 -8.74 -16.49 -16.19
C ILE A 76 -9.37 -17.75 -16.79
N PRO A 77 -10.45 -18.29 -16.19
CA PRO A 77 -11.06 -19.54 -16.64
C PRO A 77 -11.49 -19.55 -18.11
N SER A 78 -11.89 -18.40 -18.65
CA SER A 78 -12.36 -18.25 -20.03
C SER A 78 -11.27 -17.89 -21.04
N LEU A 79 -10.01 -17.71 -20.60
CA LEU A 79 -8.93 -17.28 -21.49
C LEU A 79 -8.36 -18.51 -22.23
N PRO A 80 -8.33 -18.50 -23.58
CA PRO A 80 -7.73 -19.60 -24.33
C PRO A 80 -6.24 -19.79 -24.04
N ALA A 81 -5.69 -20.95 -24.41
CA ALA A 81 -4.24 -21.12 -24.52
C ALA A 81 -3.67 -20.19 -25.60
N ARG A 82 -2.41 -19.76 -25.45
CA ARG A 82 -1.63 -19.02 -26.46
C ARG A 82 -2.42 -17.88 -27.10
N VAL A 83 -2.90 -16.96 -26.27
CA VAL A 83 -3.56 -15.73 -26.73
C VAL A 83 -2.57 -14.83 -27.45
N GLY A 84 -1.32 -14.84 -26.98
CA GLY A 84 -0.25 -14.05 -27.50
C GLY A 84 1.03 -14.32 -26.75
N TYR A 85 1.98 -13.41 -26.85
CA TYR A 85 3.23 -13.48 -26.12
C TYR A 85 3.70 -12.12 -25.62
N PHE A 86 4.52 -12.14 -24.58
CA PHE A 86 5.39 -11.04 -24.20
C PHE A 86 6.78 -11.30 -24.77
N GLU A 87 7.39 -10.29 -25.38
CA GLU A 87 8.78 -10.32 -25.82
C GLU A 87 9.55 -9.25 -25.04
N ARG A 88 10.45 -9.72 -24.19
CA ARG A 88 11.37 -8.86 -23.43
C ARG A 88 12.70 -8.76 -24.15
N LYS A 89 13.19 -7.53 -24.31
CA LYS A 89 14.55 -7.20 -24.77
C LYS A 89 15.16 -6.20 -23.80
N GLY A 90 15.96 -6.69 -22.86
CA GLY A 90 16.50 -5.89 -21.77
C GLY A 90 15.38 -5.27 -20.93
N ASN A 91 15.27 -3.93 -20.95
CA ASN A 91 14.27 -3.17 -20.19
C ASN A 91 13.04 -2.77 -21.00
N ILE A 92 12.82 -3.39 -22.15
CA ILE A 92 11.66 -3.15 -23.00
C ILE A 92 10.84 -4.43 -23.05
N VAL A 93 9.53 -4.32 -22.87
CA VAL A 93 8.58 -5.42 -23.07
C VAL A 93 7.52 -5.01 -24.07
N LYS A 94 7.34 -5.90 -25.04
CA LYS A 94 6.27 -5.81 -26.02
C LYS A 94 5.27 -6.95 -25.81
N GLN A 95 3.98 -6.64 -25.89
CA GLN A 95 2.91 -7.62 -25.98
C GLN A 95 2.47 -7.75 -27.43
N VAL A 96 2.30 -8.98 -27.89
CA VAL A 96 1.72 -9.31 -29.20
C VAL A 96 0.57 -10.28 -29.02
N LEU A 97 -0.59 -9.97 -29.60
CA LEU A 97 -1.75 -10.84 -29.66
C LEU A 97 -1.72 -11.66 -30.95
N GLU A 98 -1.83 -12.99 -30.82
CA GLU A 98 -1.94 -13.92 -31.94
C GLU A 98 -3.39 -14.31 -32.25
N LYS A 99 -4.32 -14.01 -31.32
CA LYS A 99 -5.75 -14.24 -31.44
C LYS A 99 -6.54 -12.94 -31.38
N ASP A 100 -7.67 -12.90 -32.08
CA ASP A 100 -8.62 -11.78 -32.04
C ASP A 100 -9.47 -11.83 -30.77
N ILE A 101 -8.84 -11.46 -29.65
CA ILE A 101 -9.47 -11.36 -28.33
C ILE A 101 -9.55 -9.89 -27.96
N ALA A 102 -10.67 -9.49 -27.35
CA ALA A 102 -10.95 -8.13 -26.89
C ALA A 102 -10.08 -7.74 -25.66
N ILE A 103 -8.77 -7.69 -25.86
CA ILE A 103 -7.78 -7.18 -24.93
C ILE A 103 -7.43 -5.75 -25.36
N TYR A 104 -7.49 -4.82 -24.42
CA TYR A 104 -7.31 -3.40 -24.69
C TYR A 104 -6.11 -2.84 -23.94
N ALA A 105 -5.27 -2.07 -24.63
CA ALA A 105 -4.25 -1.24 -24.02
C ALA A 105 -4.77 0.20 -23.96
N HIS A 106 -4.89 0.76 -22.75
CA HIS A 106 -5.53 2.07 -22.54
C HIS A 106 -6.90 2.22 -23.22
N GLY A 107 -7.69 1.15 -23.23
CA GLY A 107 -9.03 1.14 -23.84
C GLY A 107 -9.06 0.96 -25.36
N VAL A 108 -7.90 0.84 -26.02
CA VAL A 108 -7.80 0.59 -27.47
C VAL A 108 -7.34 -0.84 -27.73
N MET A 109 -8.03 -1.54 -28.63
CA MET A 109 -7.60 -2.87 -29.07
C MET A 109 -6.39 -2.70 -29.99
N GLN A 110 -5.28 -3.35 -29.62
CA GLN A 110 -4.03 -3.29 -30.37
C GLN A 110 -3.42 -4.68 -30.45
N LYS A 111 -3.06 -5.11 -31.66
CA LYS A 111 -2.40 -6.40 -31.88
C LYS A 111 -0.98 -6.42 -31.30
N GLU A 112 -0.29 -5.29 -31.34
CA GLU A 112 1.05 -5.10 -30.82
C GLU A 112 1.09 -3.82 -29.99
N VAL A 113 1.65 -3.90 -28.79
CA VAL A 113 1.81 -2.74 -27.90
C VAL A 113 3.08 -2.87 -27.07
N MET A 114 3.83 -1.77 -26.96
CA MET A 114 4.97 -1.68 -26.04
C MET A 114 4.45 -1.44 -24.63
N VAL A 115 4.35 -2.51 -23.84
CA VAL A 115 3.71 -2.48 -22.52
C VAL A 115 4.62 -2.00 -21.40
N PHE A 116 5.93 -2.02 -21.64
CA PHE A 116 6.92 -1.51 -20.72
C PHE A 116 8.11 -0.90 -21.47
N HIS A 117 8.48 0.32 -21.09
CA HIS A 117 9.67 1.03 -21.53
C HIS A 117 10.19 1.90 -20.38
N PRO A 118 11.51 2.05 -20.16
CA PRO A 118 12.05 2.86 -19.07
C PRO A 118 11.60 4.32 -19.13
N ASP A 119 11.43 4.86 -20.34
CA ASP A 119 11.00 6.25 -20.55
C ASP A 119 9.47 6.43 -20.50
N SER A 120 8.69 5.38 -20.23
CA SER A 120 7.25 5.50 -20.10
C SER A 120 6.87 6.29 -18.84
N VAL A 121 6.25 7.45 -19.05
CA VAL A 121 5.81 8.34 -17.95
C VAL A 121 4.65 7.72 -17.15
N GLN A 122 3.86 6.84 -17.76
CA GLN A 122 2.77 6.13 -17.10
C GLN A 122 2.79 4.63 -17.44
N PRO A 123 2.53 3.74 -16.46
CA PRO A 123 2.38 2.32 -16.72
C PRO A 123 1.20 2.05 -17.65
N ILE A 124 1.42 1.23 -18.68
CA ILE A 124 0.31 0.78 -19.53
C ILE A 124 -0.59 -0.15 -18.75
N GLN A 125 -1.87 0.20 -18.67
CA GLN A 125 -2.90 -0.71 -18.20
C GLN A 125 -3.49 -1.49 -19.37
N ILE A 126 -3.43 -2.82 -19.25
CA ILE A 126 -4.13 -3.74 -20.12
C ILE A 126 -5.42 -4.20 -19.44
N SER A 127 -6.50 -4.30 -20.20
CA SER A 127 -7.81 -4.75 -19.72
C SER A 127 -8.39 -5.89 -20.57
N PHE A 128 -9.04 -6.82 -19.89
CA PHE A 128 -9.83 -7.90 -20.49
C PHE A 128 -11.00 -8.22 -19.56
N ALA A 129 -12.24 -7.98 -20.00
CA ALA A 129 -13.42 -8.08 -19.14
C ALA A 129 -13.23 -7.33 -17.80
N HIS A 130 -13.28 -8.02 -16.66
CA HIS A 130 -13.03 -7.47 -15.33
C HIS A 130 -11.59 -7.68 -14.83
N TYR A 131 -10.70 -8.21 -15.67
CA TYR A 131 -9.29 -8.34 -15.35
C TYR A 131 -8.51 -7.12 -15.81
N ARG A 132 -7.46 -6.79 -15.05
CA ARG A 132 -6.49 -5.74 -15.37
C ARG A 132 -5.09 -6.28 -15.15
N TRP A 133 -4.14 -5.82 -15.95
CA TRP A 133 -2.75 -5.98 -15.58
C TRP A 133 -1.90 -4.78 -15.98
N THR A 134 -0.89 -4.54 -15.17
CA THR A 134 0.12 -3.50 -15.36
C THR A 134 1.51 -4.10 -15.21
N PHE A 135 2.52 -3.38 -15.69
CA PHE A 135 3.89 -3.83 -15.69
C PHE A 135 4.68 -3.03 -14.65
N LEU A 136 5.59 -3.71 -13.97
CA LEU A 136 6.46 -3.12 -12.96
C LEU A 136 7.88 -3.63 -13.13
N GLN A 137 8.84 -2.84 -12.67
CA GLN A 137 10.23 -3.23 -12.57
C GLN A 137 10.68 -3.21 -11.10
N ARG A 138 11.45 -4.22 -10.70
CA ARG A 138 12.15 -4.30 -9.42
C ARG A 138 13.58 -4.74 -9.70
N ASP A 139 14.51 -3.81 -9.58
CA ASP A 139 15.90 -3.99 -10.04
C ASP A 139 15.92 -4.50 -11.49
N GLU A 140 16.55 -5.64 -11.76
CA GLU A 140 16.64 -6.26 -13.09
C GLU A 140 15.41 -7.10 -13.48
N LEU A 141 14.41 -7.22 -12.59
CA LEU A 141 13.21 -8.03 -12.84
C LEU A 141 12.07 -7.17 -13.36
N ILE A 142 11.43 -7.63 -14.45
CA ILE A 142 10.18 -7.05 -14.96
C ILE A 142 9.06 -8.01 -14.71
N GLY A 143 7.97 -7.52 -14.12
CA GLY A 143 6.83 -8.34 -13.72
C GLY A 143 5.49 -7.75 -14.15
N ILE A 144 4.50 -8.62 -14.20
CA ILE A 144 3.09 -8.32 -14.47
C ILE A 144 2.36 -8.36 -13.16
N ARG A 145 1.78 -7.23 -12.75
CA ARG A 145 0.81 -7.17 -11.66
C ARG A 145 -0.56 -7.45 -12.22
N PHE A 146 -1.11 -8.60 -11.87
CA PHE A 146 -2.40 -9.06 -12.37
C PHE A 146 -3.50 -8.83 -11.33
N ARG A 147 -4.65 -8.36 -11.79
CA ARG A 147 -5.80 -8.00 -10.95
C ARG A 147 -7.09 -8.61 -11.50
N ASP A 148 -7.93 -9.05 -10.58
CA ASP A 148 -9.30 -9.48 -10.80
C ASP A 148 -10.23 -8.51 -10.06
N LEU A 149 -10.90 -7.61 -10.78
CA LEU A 149 -11.79 -6.61 -10.18
C LEU A 149 -13.02 -7.23 -9.50
N LYS A 150 -13.30 -8.52 -9.72
CA LYS A 150 -14.34 -9.30 -9.05
C LYS A 150 -13.77 -10.30 -8.04
N HIS A 151 -12.52 -10.13 -7.64
CA HIS A 151 -11.89 -11.01 -6.67
C HIS A 151 -12.72 -11.07 -5.37
N PRO A 152 -13.01 -12.25 -4.79
CA PRO A 152 -13.91 -12.38 -3.65
C PRO A 152 -13.54 -11.53 -2.43
N ALA A 153 -12.26 -11.18 -2.27
CA ALA A 153 -11.80 -10.33 -1.17
C ALA A 153 -12.34 -8.89 -1.23
N VAL A 154 -12.71 -8.39 -2.42
CA VAL A 154 -13.29 -7.05 -2.60
C VAL A 154 -14.65 -6.96 -1.89
N ASP A 155 -15.48 -7.99 -2.05
CA ASP A 155 -16.79 -8.07 -1.42
C ASP A 155 -16.71 -8.58 0.03
N ALA A 156 -15.72 -9.42 0.36
CA ALA A 156 -15.55 -9.92 1.72
C ALA A 156 -15.18 -8.81 2.74
N LEU A 157 -14.45 -7.77 2.32
CA LEU A 157 -14.06 -6.69 3.22
C LEU A 157 -15.22 -5.70 3.41
N GLN A 158 -15.88 -5.74 4.57
CA GLN A 158 -16.98 -4.83 4.88
C GLN A 158 -16.54 -3.60 5.69
N THR A 159 -15.49 -3.74 6.48
CA THR A 159 -14.90 -2.67 7.30
C THR A 159 -13.40 -2.87 7.40
N ILE A 160 -12.67 -1.83 7.80
CA ILE A 160 -11.24 -1.93 8.09
C ILE A 160 -11.06 -2.60 9.47
N PRO A 161 -10.45 -3.80 9.55
CA PRO A 161 -10.16 -4.42 10.84
C PRO A 161 -9.17 -3.54 11.60
N CYS A 162 -9.56 -3.08 12.78
CA CYS A 162 -8.74 -2.23 13.63
C CYS A 162 -9.04 -2.49 15.10
N PHE A 163 -8.11 -2.11 15.97
CA PHE A 163 -8.39 -2.00 17.41
C PHE A 163 -9.42 -0.88 17.67
N PRO A 164 -10.09 -0.89 18.83
CA PRO A 164 -10.86 0.26 19.29
C PRO A 164 -10.00 1.53 19.29
N ILE A 165 -10.63 2.67 19.01
CA ILE A 165 -9.96 3.96 19.03
C ILE A 165 -9.58 4.27 20.48
N ASP A 166 -8.29 4.49 20.72
CA ASP A 166 -7.75 4.80 22.03
C ASP A 166 -6.81 6.01 21.91
N THR A 167 -7.20 7.11 22.54
CA THR A 167 -6.46 8.37 22.53
C THR A 167 -5.14 8.29 23.29
N LEU A 168 -4.93 7.28 24.14
CA LEU A 168 -3.64 7.01 24.78
C LEU A 168 -2.53 6.71 23.77
N PHE A 169 -2.89 6.21 22.59
CA PHE A 169 -1.94 5.94 21.49
C PHE A 169 -1.86 7.08 20.46
N ARG A 170 -2.56 8.20 20.69
CA ARG A 170 -2.36 9.45 19.93
C ARG A 170 -1.27 10.28 20.59
N ILE A 171 -0.02 9.95 20.29
CA ILE A 171 1.14 10.49 20.98
C ILE A 171 1.82 11.59 20.16
N GLN A 172 2.09 12.72 20.79
CA GLN A 172 2.96 13.74 20.19
C GLN A 172 4.42 13.29 20.31
N ALA A 173 5.07 13.07 19.17
CA ALA A 173 6.49 12.76 19.10
C ALA A 173 7.31 13.98 18.67
N LYS A 174 8.54 14.08 19.15
CA LYS A 174 9.52 15.07 18.70
C LYS A 174 10.50 14.39 17.75
N LEU A 175 10.62 14.92 16.54
CA LEU A 175 11.68 14.52 15.63
C LEU A 175 13.02 15.10 16.13
N ILE A 176 13.96 14.21 16.43
CA ILE A 176 15.35 14.55 16.73
C ILE A 176 16.17 14.24 15.47
N PRO A 177 16.62 15.26 14.73
CA PRO A 177 17.37 15.05 13.49
C PRO A 177 18.70 14.34 13.73
N SER A 178 19.13 13.53 12.77
CA SER A 178 20.48 12.97 12.79
C SER A 178 21.51 14.09 12.52
N LEU A 179 22.63 14.10 13.26
CA LEU A 179 23.72 15.05 13.05
C LEU A 179 24.40 14.88 11.68
N LEU A 180 24.39 13.65 11.16
CA LEU A 180 24.95 13.29 9.87
C LEU A 180 23.88 12.55 9.04
N PRO A 181 23.94 12.63 7.70
CA PRO A 181 23.07 11.83 6.84
C PRO A 181 23.16 10.33 7.19
N LYS A 182 22.07 9.76 7.69
CA LYS A 182 21.99 8.35 8.08
C LYS A 182 21.19 7.59 7.02
N LYS A 183 21.65 6.41 6.65
CA LYS A 183 20.86 5.43 5.88
C LYS A 183 20.61 4.19 6.72
N ILE A 184 19.42 3.61 6.60
CA ILE A 184 19.01 2.42 7.31
C ILE A 184 18.77 1.31 6.28
N PRO A 185 19.41 0.12 6.42
CA PRO A 185 19.13 -1.02 5.56
C PRO A 185 17.75 -1.59 5.89
N ILE A 186 16.87 -1.64 4.90
CA ILE A 186 15.54 -2.25 5.01
C ILE A 186 15.43 -3.39 4.01
N ALA A 187 15.12 -4.59 4.51
CA ALA A 187 14.87 -5.77 3.68
C ALA A 187 13.40 -5.81 3.25
N ASN A 188 13.15 -6.12 1.97
CA ASN A 188 11.80 -6.41 1.49
C ASN A 188 11.48 -7.91 1.58
N VAL A 189 10.24 -8.28 1.25
CA VAL A 189 9.76 -9.68 1.29
C VAL A 189 10.48 -10.63 0.32
N LEU A 190 11.24 -10.09 -0.65
CA LEU A 190 12.07 -10.85 -1.58
C LEU A 190 13.51 -11.01 -1.07
N GLY A 191 13.82 -10.50 0.13
CA GLY A 191 15.16 -10.53 0.73
C GLY A 191 16.11 -9.45 0.20
N GLN A 192 15.64 -8.54 -0.66
CA GLN A 192 16.45 -7.46 -1.20
C GLN A 192 16.61 -6.36 -0.16
N ILE A 193 17.83 -5.85 0.01
CA ILE A 193 18.14 -4.80 1.00
C ILE A 193 18.25 -3.45 0.27
N THR A 194 17.45 -2.48 0.72
CA THR A 194 17.50 -1.10 0.22
C THR A 194 17.97 -0.16 1.33
N GLN A 195 18.81 0.80 0.97
CA GLN A 195 19.32 1.80 1.91
C GLN A 195 18.39 3.02 1.91
N GLN A 196 17.56 3.15 2.94
CA GLN A 196 16.61 4.25 3.05
C GLN A 196 17.18 5.41 3.86
N LEU A 197 16.96 6.65 3.40
CA LEU A 197 17.39 7.85 4.11
C LEU A 197 16.60 7.98 5.42
N SER A 198 17.30 8.30 6.50
CA SER A 198 16.67 8.56 7.81
C SER A 198 16.92 9.99 8.25
N PRO A 199 15.89 10.86 8.28
CA PRO A 199 16.01 12.22 8.79
C PRO A 199 16.34 12.27 10.29
N GLY A 200 16.06 11.22 11.05
CA GLY A 200 16.27 11.21 12.49
C GLY A 200 15.40 10.19 13.21
N LYS A 201 15.20 10.41 14.51
CA LYS A 201 14.34 9.58 15.36
C LYS A 201 13.15 10.37 15.88
N LEU A 202 11.97 9.75 15.88
CA LEU A 202 10.82 10.23 16.64
C LEU A 202 10.97 9.78 18.08
N VAL A 203 11.09 10.72 19.01
CA VAL A 203 11.18 10.45 20.46
C VAL A 203 9.86 10.86 21.11
N PHE A 204 9.30 9.98 21.93
CA PHE A 204 8.00 10.19 22.57
C PHE A 204 7.91 9.44 23.91
N ASN A 205 6.94 9.82 24.73
CA ASN A 205 6.66 9.13 26.00
C ASN A 205 5.37 8.32 25.87
N LEU A 206 5.39 7.10 26.38
CA LEU A 206 4.23 6.24 26.47
C LEU A 206 4.21 5.60 27.86
N GLN A 207 3.15 5.84 28.63
CA GLN A 207 2.98 5.27 29.98
C GLN A 207 4.15 5.57 30.94
N GLY A 208 4.73 6.77 30.85
CA GLY A 208 5.84 7.20 31.70
C GLY A 208 7.23 6.76 31.22
N GLU A 209 7.31 5.91 30.20
CA GLU A 209 8.56 5.46 29.61
C GLU A 209 8.85 6.20 28.30
N THR A 210 10.13 6.53 28.06
CA THR A 210 10.56 7.18 26.82
C THR A 210 10.92 6.13 25.76
N TYR A 211 10.31 6.24 24.59
CA TYR A 211 10.58 5.41 23.42
C TYR A 211 11.14 6.24 22.27
N SER A 212 11.77 5.56 21.31
CA SER A 212 12.17 6.17 20.05
C SER A 212 11.98 5.23 18.88
N LEU A 213 11.54 5.78 17.74
CA LEU A 213 11.44 5.06 16.46
C LEU A 213 12.33 5.76 15.42
N ASP A 214 13.06 4.98 14.63
CA ASP A 214 13.74 5.54 13.46
C ASP A 214 12.70 6.01 12.44
N ALA A 215 12.85 7.24 11.94
CA ALA A 215 12.03 7.76 10.86
C ALA A 215 12.76 7.59 9.53
N LEU A 216 12.04 7.15 8.50
CA LEU A 216 12.53 7.03 7.14
C LEU A 216 11.91 8.15 6.29
N GLN A 217 12.64 8.65 5.30
CA GLN A 217 12.13 9.65 4.36
C GLN A 217 11.38 8.95 3.21
N GLU A 218 10.12 9.30 3.00
CA GLU A 218 9.34 8.86 1.83
C GLU A 218 8.70 10.07 1.15
N GLY A 219 9.33 10.53 0.06
CA GLY A 219 8.90 11.76 -0.63
C GLY A 219 8.92 12.97 0.31
N ASN A 220 7.76 13.57 0.54
CA ASN A 220 7.57 14.69 1.48
C ASN A 220 7.02 14.26 2.85
N LYS A 221 6.96 12.96 3.13
CA LYS A 221 6.45 12.39 4.39
C LYS A 221 7.54 11.62 5.13
N LEU A 222 7.27 11.36 6.40
CA LEU A 222 7.99 10.36 7.18
C LEU A 222 7.27 9.02 7.01
N PHE A 223 8.04 7.95 6.93
CA PHE A 223 7.57 6.58 6.91
C PHE A 223 8.20 5.83 8.09
N ILE A 224 7.36 5.25 8.94
CA ILE A 224 7.82 4.59 10.16
C ILE A 224 7.53 3.10 10.06
N VAL A 225 8.58 2.28 10.18
CA VAL A 225 8.45 0.83 10.34
C VAL A 225 8.66 0.51 11.80
N PHE A 226 7.68 -0.14 12.44
CA PHE A 226 7.79 -0.49 13.85
C PHE A 226 7.17 -1.86 14.15
N GLY A 227 7.65 -2.46 15.25
CA GLY A 227 7.07 -3.67 15.83
C GLY A 227 6.84 -3.47 17.32
N ASP A 228 5.93 -4.25 17.86
CA ASP A 228 5.55 -4.21 19.28
C ASP A 228 5.06 -5.59 19.74
N GLN A 229 4.60 -5.68 20.98
CA GLN A 229 4.19 -6.94 21.59
C GLN A 229 2.98 -7.61 20.92
N THR A 230 2.23 -6.91 20.06
CA THR A 230 1.11 -7.48 19.29
C THR A 230 1.54 -8.24 18.04
N CYS A 231 2.77 -8.04 17.55
CA CYS A 231 3.28 -8.64 16.31
C CYS A 231 3.28 -10.17 16.39
N GLY A 232 2.68 -10.82 15.39
CA GLY A 232 2.60 -12.27 15.30
C GLY A 232 1.58 -12.90 16.27
N ARG A 233 0.84 -12.07 17.01
CA ARG A 233 -0.24 -12.49 17.92
C ARG A 233 -1.59 -11.98 17.41
N SER A 234 -1.78 -10.66 17.44
CA SER A 234 -2.99 -9.97 17.02
C SER A 234 -2.75 -8.99 15.87
N THR A 235 -1.51 -8.74 15.49
CA THR A 235 -1.12 -7.96 14.32
C THR A 235 -0.12 -8.71 13.44
N TYR A 236 0.16 -8.15 12.26
CA TYR A 236 1.08 -8.74 11.29
C TYR A 236 2.46 -9.00 11.89
N ALA A 237 3.04 -10.17 11.60
CA ALA A 237 4.23 -10.68 12.27
C ALA A 237 5.48 -9.83 12.04
N SER A 238 5.63 -9.22 10.85
CA SER A 238 6.81 -8.43 10.50
C SER A 238 6.73 -6.96 10.93
N GLY A 239 5.70 -6.57 11.69
CA GLY A 239 5.50 -5.19 12.13
C GLY A 239 4.41 -4.46 11.35
N ARG A 240 4.36 -3.14 11.56
CA ARG A 240 3.34 -2.21 11.05
C ARG A 240 3.99 -0.92 10.56
N TYR A 241 3.20 -0.11 9.87
CA TYR A 241 3.63 1.15 9.28
C TYR A 241 2.81 2.33 9.81
N LEU A 242 3.44 3.50 9.90
CA LEU A 242 2.81 4.82 10.13
C LEU A 242 3.34 5.84 9.11
#